data_AF-A0A0N4VMA9-F1
#
_entry.id   AF-A0A0N4VMA9-F1
#
_cell.length_a   1.000
_cell.length_b   1.000
_cell.length_c   1.000
_cell.angle_alpha   90.00
_cell.angle_beta   90.00
_cell.angle_gamma   90.00
#
_symmetry.space_group_name_H-M   'P 1'
#
loop_
_entity.id
_entity.type
_entity.pdbx_description
1 polymer ?
#
loop_
_entity_poly.entity_id
_entity_poly.type
_entity_poly.pdbx_seq_one_letter_code
_entity_poly.pdbx_strand_id
1 'polypeptide(L)'
;MHPCKPTSAGVSLLLCRFIQLGKHQIPERFGTTAVQICQFVISTDERGGHVNPAVTAVLYILGKISFTHSLLYCVAQTLGAAVGAALSYIVYVEAINDFDGGTRSVFGTNTSTGMIFASFPGPHLSNTGAFIDQMAGTGLLGLFVAFFCEQRNQIPSYLQPSFFGMIAAMVGVSYSMNMGSPINPASDLGPRIFGAMFGYGMEMFTYQNYFFWVPVVAPLVGAVIGAYSYVIFIGLHIPEPAQPHIESNEELKPLS
;
A
#
# COMPACT_ATOMS: atom_id res chain seq x y z
N MET A 1 -18.27 -52.15 2.19
CA MET A 1 -17.59 -51.15 1.35
C MET A 1 -18.27 -49.81 1.55
N HIS A 2 -17.56 -48.84 2.13
CA HIS A 2 -17.99 -47.44 2.18
C HIS A 2 -17.97 -46.82 0.77
N PRO A 3 -18.74 -45.74 0.57
CA PRO A 3 -18.06 -44.52 0.16
C PRO A 3 -18.43 -43.30 1.02
N CYS A 4 -17.48 -42.37 1.02
CA CYS A 4 -17.29 -41.25 1.93
C CYS A 4 -18.24 -40.07 1.63
N LYS A 5 -18.60 -39.28 2.67
CA LYS A 5 -19.29 -37.97 2.54
C LYS A 5 -18.38 -36.94 1.84
N PRO A 6 -18.91 -36.01 1.00
CA PRO A 6 -18.17 -34.82 0.62
C PRO A 6 -18.56 -33.63 1.51
N THR A 7 -17.83 -33.45 2.61
CA THR A 7 -17.70 -32.18 3.33
C THR A 7 -16.53 -31.40 2.71
N SER A 8 -16.74 -30.75 1.56
CA SER A 8 -15.75 -29.83 0.96
C SER A 8 -16.32 -28.82 -0.04
N ALA A 9 -17.64 -28.82 -0.28
CA ALA A 9 -18.26 -27.98 -1.31
C ALA A 9 -18.21 -26.48 -0.99
N GLY A 10 -18.18 -26.07 0.28
CA GLY A 10 -18.24 -24.65 0.66
C GLY A 10 -17.03 -23.83 0.19
N VAL A 11 -15.81 -24.33 0.41
CA VAL A 11 -14.56 -23.63 0.07
C VAL A 11 -14.34 -23.63 -1.45
N SER A 12 -14.67 -24.73 -2.13
CA SER A 12 -14.52 -24.83 -3.59
C SER A 12 -15.56 -23.98 -4.34
N LEU A 13 -16.80 -23.85 -3.84
CA LEU A 13 -17.79 -22.92 -4.40
C LEU A 13 -17.42 -21.45 -4.13
N LEU A 14 -16.84 -21.15 -2.95
CA LEU A 14 -16.34 -19.82 -2.63
C LEU A 14 -15.15 -19.45 -3.53
N LEU A 15 -14.21 -20.36 -3.74
CA LEU A 15 -13.09 -20.22 -4.68
C LEU A 15 -13.56 -20.08 -6.12
N CYS A 16 -14.53 -20.90 -6.56
CA CYS A 16 -15.13 -20.76 -7.88
C CYS A 16 -15.88 -19.44 -8.05
N ARG A 17 -16.59 -18.93 -7.03
CA ARG A 17 -17.20 -17.60 -7.06
C ARG A 17 -16.15 -16.49 -7.01
N PHE A 18 -15.06 -16.65 -6.27
CA PHE A 18 -13.90 -15.73 -6.27
C PHE A 18 -13.25 -15.66 -7.66
N ILE A 19 -13.08 -16.81 -8.31
CA ILE A 19 -12.50 -16.93 -9.65
C ILE A 19 -13.46 -16.38 -10.71
N GLN A 20 -14.77 -16.62 -10.59
CA GLN A 20 -15.80 -16.11 -11.52
C GLN A 20 -15.99 -14.60 -11.40
N LEU A 21 -16.03 -14.05 -10.18
CA LEU A 21 -16.06 -12.59 -9.93
C LEU A 21 -14.76 -11.92 -10.38
N GLY A 22 -13.64 -12.64 -10.34
CA GLY A 22 -12.36 -12.16 -10.83
C GLY A 22 -12.32 -11.94 -12.35
N LYS A 23 -13.06 -12.68 -13.17
CA LYS A 23 -12.86 -12.66 -14.64
C LYS A 23 -13.00 -11.30 -15.32
N HIS A 24 -13.75 -10.35 -14.73
CA HIS A 24 -13.85 -8.97 -15.23
C HIS A 24 -12.94 -7.96 -14.52
N GLN A 25 -12.44 -8.25 -13.32
CA GLN A 25 -11.59 -7.35 -12.51
C GLN A 25 -10.12 -7.78 -12.42
N ILE A 26 -9.78 -9.00 -12.86
CA ILE A 26 -8.42 -9.56 -12.85
C ILE A 26 -7.41 -8.72 -13.68
N PRO A 27 -7.74 -8.19 -14.88
CA PRO A 27 -6.78 -7.39 -15.65
C PRO A 27 -6.36 -6.10 -14.92
N GLU A 28 -7.31 -5.41 -14.30
CA GLU A 28 -7.06 -4.20 -13.48
C GLU A 28 -6.18 -4.53 -12.26
N ARG A 29 -6.40 -5.70 -11.64
CA ARG A 29 -5.66 -6.19 -10.47
C ARG A 29 -4.22 -6.58 -10.79
N PHE A 30 -3.93 -7.13 -11.97
CA PHE A 30 -2.55 -7.44 -12.38
C PHE A 30 -1.76 -6.19 -12.76
N GLY A 31 -2.42 -5.18 -13.34
CA GLY A 31 -1.81 -3.89 -13.68
C GLY A 31 -1.30 -3.14 -12.44
N THR A 32 -2.13 -3.01 -11.41
CA THR A 32 -1.72 -2.37 -10.13
C THR A 32 -0.60 -3.14 -9.43
N THR A 33 -0.64 -4.47 -9.46
CA THR A 33 0.39 -5.36 -8.90
C THR A 33 1.74 -5.18 -9.59
N ALA A 34 1.76 -5.14 -10.93
CA ALA A 34 3.00 -4.95 -11.69
C ALA A 34 3.59 -3.55 -11.48
N VAL A 35 2.74 -2.51 -11.41
CA VAL A 35 3.17 -1.14 -11.11
C VAL A 35 3.74 -1.02 -9.69
N GLN A 36 3.11 -1.66 -8.70
CA GLN A 36 3.63 -1.69 -7.32
C GLN A 36 5.01 -2.37 -7.26
N ILE A 37 5.18 -3.53 -7.91
CA ILE A 37 6.47 -4.22 -7.97
C ILE A 37 7.53 -3.33 -8.65
N CYS A 38 7.21 -2.72 -9.79
CA CYS A 38 8.13 -1.82 -10.50
C CYS A 38 8.51 -0.58 -9.67
N GLN A 39 7.57 0.03 -8.95
CA GLN A 39 7.83 1.19 -8.09
C GLN A 39 8.84 0.87 -6.98
N PHE A 40 8.69 -0.29 -6.33
CA PHE A 40 9.60 -0.71 -5.26
C PHE A 40 10.95 -1.19 -5.80
N VAL A 41 10.99 -1.85 -6.97
CA VAL A 41 12.26 -2.28 -7.60
C VAL A 41 13.10 -1.09 -8.09
N ILE A 42 12.47 0.01 -8.55
CA ILE A 42 13.19 1.23 -8.96
C ILE A 42 13.69 2.02 -7.73
N SER A 43 13.04 1.85 -6.57
CA SER A 43 13.44 2.45 -5.30
C SER A 43 14.60 1.65 -4.68
N THR A 44 15.77 1.74 -5.28
CA THR A 44 16.93 0.88 -4.98
C THR A 44 17.74 1.28 -3.75
N ASP A 45 17.42 2.41 -3.10
CA ASP A 45 18.15 2.87 -1.91
C ASP A 45 17.36 2.57 -0.62
N GLU A 46 18.02 1.85 0.29
CA GLU A 46 17.60 1.59 1.67
C GLU A 46 17.27 2.88 2.45
N ARG A 47 17.82 4.01 2.00
CA ARG A 47 17.71 5.33 2.64
C ARG A 47 16.60 6.21 2.06
N GLY A 48 16.01 5.85 0.92
CA GLY A 48 15.07 6.70 0.21
C GLY A 48 14.30 5.94 -0.85
N GLY A 49 13.01 5.72 -0.59
CA GLY A 49 12.20 4.88 -1.46
C GLY A 49 10.87 4.42 -0.87
N HIS A 50 10.30 5.17 0.07
CA HIS A 50 9.13 4.65 0.80
C HIS A 50 7.89 4.57 -0.11
N VAL A 51 7.75 5.50 -1.05
CA VAL A 51 6.66 5.65 -2.05
C VAL A 51 5.24 5.58 -1.45
N ASN A 52 5.13 5.62 -0.13
CA ASN A 52 3.91 5.41 0.62
C ASN A 52 4.02 6.16 1.98
N PRO A 53 3.11 7.11 2.28
CA PRO A 53 3.08 7.81 3.56
C PRO A 53 2.90 6.87 4.76
N ALA A 54 2.20 5.75 4.60
CA ALA A 54 2.01 4.75 5.65
C ALA A 54 3.32 4.01 5.98
N VAL A 55 4.12 3.67 4.97
CA VAL A 55 5.47 3.11 5.16
C VAL A 55 6.39 4.15 5.81
N THR A 56 6.30 5.41 5.36
CA THR A 56 7.05 6.54 5.95
C THR A 56 6.72 6.70 7.44
N ALA A 57 5.45 6.57 7.83
CA ALA A 57 5.02 6.62 9.23
C ALA A 57 5.61 5.47 10.07
N VAL A 58 5.67 4.25 9.53
CA VAL A 58 6.32 3.11 10.20
C VAL A 58 7.80 3.38 10.44
N LEU A 59 8.51 3.84 9.40
CA LEU A 59 9.95 4.14 9.52
C LEU A 59 10.23 5.26 10.52
N TYR A 60 9.33 6.24 10.62
CA TYR A 60 9.41 7.28 11.65
C TYR A 60 9.26 6.69 13.06
N ILE A 61 8.26 5.84 13.30
CA ILE A 61 8.03 5.21 14.61
C ILE A 61 9.16 4.26 15.01
N LEU A 62 9.76 3.57 14.05
CA LEU A 62 10.94 2.73 14.27
C LEU A 62 12.24 3.54 14.46
N GLY A 63 12.16 4.88 14.46
CA GLY A 63 13.32 5.76 14.67
C GLY A 63 14.31 5.79 13.51
N LYS A 64 13.90 5.35 12.31
CA LYS A 64 14.77 5.30 11.12
C LYS A 64 14.84 6.63 10.37
N ILE A 65 13.84 7.49 10.52
CA ILE A 65 13.77 8.82 9.90
C ILE A 65 13.31 9.87 10.91
N SER A 66 13.71 11.13 10.70
CA SER A 66 13.23 12.25 11.52
C SER A 66 11.82 12.72 11.11
N PHE A 67 11.12 13.40 12.02
CA PHE A 67 9.78 13.91 11.77
C PHE A 67 9.72 14.85 10.56
N THR A 68 10.66 15.80 10.43
CA THR A 68 10.71 16.73 9.29
C THR A 68 10.88 15.99 7.96
N HIS A 69 11.75 14.98 7.91
CA HIS A 69 11.91 14.17 6.72
C HIS A 69 10.63 13.40 6.41
N SER A 70 9.96 12.82 7.43
CA SER A 70 8.70 12.10 7.22
C SER A 70 7.64 12.97 6.54
N LEU A 71 7.51 14.24 6.93
CA LEU A 71 6.56 15.16 6.33
C LEU A 71 6.93 15.53 4.89
N LEU A 72 8.21 15.82 4.63
CA LEU A 72 8.70 16.11 3.28
C LEU A 72 8.49 14.91 2.33
N TYR A 73 8.71 13.69 2.82
CA TYR A 73 8.41 12.47 2.08
C TYR A 73 6.94 12.37 1.72
N CYS A 74 6.02 12.59 2.68
CA CYS A 74 4.58 12.54 2.42
C CYS A 74 4.18 13.55 1.33
N VAL A 75 4.67 14.79 1.40
CA VAL A 75 4.36 15.83 0.39
C VAL A 75 4.91 15.44 -0.98
N ALA A 76 6.18 15.03 -1.05
CA ALA A 76 6.81 14.62 -2.31
C ALA A 76 6.10 13.43 -2.94
N GLN A 77 5.69 12.45 -2.14
CA GLN A 77 4.95 11.26 -2.60
C GLN A 77 3.57 11.65 -3.16
N THR A 78 2.81 12.49 -2.46
CA THR A 78 1.49 12.94 -2.93
C THR A 78 1.59 13.76 -4.21
N LEU A 79 2.57 14.67 -4.31
CA LEU A 79 2.81 15.44 -5.54
C LEU A 79 3.25 14.54 -6.70
N GLY A 80 4.17 13.60 -6.45
CA GLY A 80 4.60 12.62 -7.44
C GLY A 80 3.44 11.78 -7.96
N ALA A 81 2.53 11.34 -7.09
CA ALA A 81 1.34 10.59 -7.48
C ALA A 81 0.37 11.45 -8.31
N ALA A 82 0.18 12.72 -7.96
CA ALA A 82 -0.64 13.65 -8.76
C ALA A 82 -0.06 13.88 -10.17
N VAL A 83 1.26 14.05 -10.27
CA VAL A 83 1.95 14.18 -11.58
C VAL A 83 1.85 12.87 -12.37
N GLY A 84 2.01 11.72 -11.72
CA GLY A 84 1.84 10.42 -12.35
C GLY A 84 0.42 10.23 -12.91
N ALA A 85 -0.60 10.64 -12.16
CA ALA A 85 -1.99 10.66 -12.64
C ALA A 85 -2.18 11.59 -13.85
N ALA A 86 -1.55 12.77 -13.84
CA ALA A 86 -1.61 13.71 -14.97
C ALA A 86 -0.99 13.13 -16.25
N LEU A 87 0.17 12.48 -16.12
CA LEU A 87 0.83 11.83 -17.25
C LEU A 87 0.00 10.67 -17.80
N SER A 88 -0.56 9.83 -16.92
CA SER A 88 -1.48 8.76 -17.32
C SER A 88 -2.72 9.32 -18.03
N TYR A 89 -3.30 10.40 -17.53
CA TYR A 89 -4.43 11.06 -18.18
C TYR A 89 -4.07 11.53 -19.60
N ILE A 90 -2.91 12.15 -19.80
CA ILE A 90 -2.45 12.58 -21.13
C ILE A 90 -2.33 11.40 -22.09
N VAL A 91 -1.78 10.27 -21.61
CA VAL A 91 -1.64 9.04 -22.43
C VAL A 91 -3.00 8.47 -22.83
N TYR A 92 -3.98 8.50 -21.93
CA TYR A 92 -5.29 7.86 -22.12
C TYR A 92 -6.42 8.82 -22.50
N VAL A 93 -6.17 10.12 -22.70
CA VAL A 93 -7.23 11.14 -22.87
C VAL A 93 -8.18 10.81 -24.02
N GLU A 94 -7.66 10.30 -25.14
CA GLU A 94 -8.48 9.91 -26.29
C GLU A 94 -9.38 8.72 -25.96
N ALA A 95 -8.86 7.70 -25.28
CA ALA A 95 -9.62 6.52 -24.85
C ALA A 95 -10.67 6.88 -23.80
N ILE A 96 -10.35 7.78 -22.86
CA ILE A 96 -11.30 8.25 -21.85
C ILE A 96 -12.44 9.04 -22.55
N ASN A 97 -12.11 9.92 -23.51
CA ASN A 97 -13.09 10.67 -24.29
C ASN A 97 -14.01 9.76 -25.12
N ASP A 98 -13.47 8.72 -25.74
CA ASP A 98 -14.25 7.73 -26.49
C ASP A 98 -15.24 6.98 -25.58
N PHE A 99 -14.79 6.63 -24.37
CA PHE A 99 -15.62 5.90 -23.40
C PHE A 99 -16.69 6.77 -22.72
N ASP A 100 -16.35 7.99 -22.30
CA ASP A 100 -17.25 8.88 -21.55
C ASP A 100 -17.96 9.95 -22.38
N GLY A 101 -17.70 9.98 -23.69
CA GLY A 101 -18.27 10.97 -24.61
C GLY A 101 -17.80 12.40 -24.31
N GLY A 102 -16.66 12.55 -23.62
CA GLY A 102 -16.09 13.83 -23.20
C GLY A 102 -16.70 14.40 -21.91
N THR A 103 -17.60 13.68 -21.25
CA THR A 103 -18.23 14.13 -19.99
C THR A 103 -17.59 13.41 -18.81
N ARG A 104 -16.86 14.17 -17.98
CA ARG A 104 -16.22 13.63 -16.79
C ARG A 104 -17.24 13.45 -15.66
N SER A 105 -17.40 12.22 -15.19
CA SER A 105 -18.22 11.90 -14.02
C SER A 105 -17.54 10.89 -13.13
N VAL A 106 -17.74 11.03 -11.81
CA VAL A 106 -17.16 10.11 -10.82
C VAL A 106 -18.08 8.92 -10.56
N PHE A 107 -19.39 9.16 -10.57
CA PHE A 107 -20.41 8.15 -10.31
C PHE A 107 -21.73 8.49 -11.01
N GLY A 108 -22.65 7.52 -11.07
CA GLY A 108 -24.03 7.74 -11.54
C GLY A 108 -24.26 7.50 -13.03
N THR A 109 -23.21 7.26 -13.82
CA THR A 109 -23.32 6.86 -15.23
C THR A 109 -22.59 5.55 -15.50
N ASN A 110 -23.03 4.77 -16.49
CA ASN A 110 -22.30 3.57 -16.93
C ASN A 110 -20.95 3.90 -17.57
N THR A 111 -20.68 5.19 -17.78
CA THR A 111 -19.48 5.75 -18.40
C THR A 111 -18.64 6.56 -17.42
N SER A 112 -18.85 6.41 -16.11
CA SER A 112 -18.08 7.14 -15.09
C SER A 112 -16.62 6.69 -15.08
N THR A 113 -15.69 7.63 -15.15
CA THR A 113 -14.24 7.38 -15.30
C THR A 113 -13.42 7.83 -14.08
N GLY A 114 -14.05 8.40 -13.05
CA GLY A 114 -13.35 8.91 -11.86
C GLY A 114 -12.56 7.85 -11.08
N MET A 115 -12.96 6.58 -11.15
CA MET A 115 -12.28 5.45 -10.49
C MET A 115 -10.88 5.16 -11.06
N ILE A 116 -10.52 5.71 -12.23
CA ILE A 116 -9.17 5.58 -12.79
C ILE A 116 -8.13 6.30 -11.92
N PHE A 117 -8.54 7.37 -11.24
CA PHE A 117 -7.64 8.22 -10.46
C PHE A 117 -7.58 7.80 -9.00
N ALA A 118 -8.72 7.55 -8.38
CA ALA A 118 -8.78 7.33 -6.94
C ALA A 118 -9.68 6.15 -6.59
N SER A 119 -9.49 5.61 -5.40
CA SER A 119 -10.29 4.51 -4.90
C SER A 119 -11.66 5.00 -4.45
N PHE A 120 -12.70 4.28 -4.85
CA PHE A 120 -14.06 4.50 -4.38
C PHE A 120 -14.64 3.18 -3.86
N PRO A 121 -15.29 3.19 -2.68
CA PRO A 121 -15.89 2.00 -2.11
C PRO A 121 -17.08 1.52 -2.94
N GLY A 122 -17.27 0.21 -2.99
CA GLY A 122 -18.46 -0.37 -3.61
C GLY A 122 -19.75 0.02 -2.87
N PRO A 123 -20.93 -0.01 -3.52
CA PRO A 123 -22.19 0.43 -2.91
C PRO A 123 -22.60 -0.31 -1.63
N HIS A 124 -22.04 -1.50 -1.40
CA HIS A 124 -22.30 -2.35 -0.25
C HIS A 124 -21.42 -2.02 0.97
N LEU A 125 -20.38 -1.20 0.81
CA LEU A 125 -19.37 -0.94 1.82
C LEU A 125 -19.62 0.41 2.48
N SER A 126 -19.71 0.44 3.80
CA SER A 126 -19.81 1.69 4.57
C SER A 126 -18.44 2.31 4.82
N ASN A 127 -18.37 3.60 5.14
CA ASN A 127 -17.10 4.26 5.49
C ASN A 127 -16.39 3.58 6.66
N THR A 128 -17.15 3.09 7.65
CA THR A 128 -16.60 2.30 8.77
C THR A 128 -16.02 0.96 8.29
N GLY A 129 -16.74 0.24 7.42
CA GLY A 129 -16.26 -1.01 6.84
C GLY A 129 -14.99 -0.80 6.01
N ALA A 130 -14.96 0.25 5.20
CA ALA A 130 -13.81 0.65 4.41
C ALA A 130 -12.61 1.05 5.30
N PHE A 131 -12.86 1.73 6.42
CA PHE A 131 -11.82 2.05 7.39
C PHE A 131 -11.18 0.79 7.96
N ILE A 132 -11.99 -0.19 8.38
CA ILE A 132 -11.49 -1.46 8.92
C ILE A 132 -10.71 -2.24 7.85
N ASP A 133 -11.22 -2.28 6.62
CA ASP A 133 -10.56 -2.93 5.48
C ASP A 133 -9.17 -2.35 5.21
N GLN A 134 -9.07 -1.02 5.09
CA GLN A 134 -7.81 -0.34 4.84
C GLN A 134 -6.84 -0.41 6.03
N MET A 135 -7.35 -0.35 7.26
CA MET A 135 -6.55 -0.55 8.46
C MET A 135 -5.97 -1.96 8.50
N ALA A 136 -6.76 -2.99 8.17
CA ALA A 136 -6.31 -4.38 8.18
C ALA A 136 -5.25 -4.66 7.09
N GLY A 137 -5.51 -4.23 5.85
CA GLY A 137 -4.56 -4.39 4.75
C GLY A 137 -3.24 -3.67 5.00
N THR A 138 -3.30 -2.41 5.42
CA THR A 138 -2.09 -1.62 5.69
C THR A 138 -1.39 -2.06 6.98
N GLY A 139 -2.11 -2.63 7.95
CA GLY A 139 -1.50 -3.24 9.13
C GLY A 139 -0.64 -4.44 8.77
N LEU A 140 -1.08 -5.29 7.84
CA LEU A 140 -0.24 -6.37 7.34
C LEU A 140 1.02 -5.82 6.66
N LEU A 141 0.87 -4.79 5.82
CA LEU A 141 1.99 -4.11 5.18
C LEU A 141 2.97 -3.53 6.23
N GLY A 142 2.48 -2.81 7.24
CA GLY A 142 3.30 -2.22 8.30
C GLY A 142 4.06 -3.24 9.14
N LEU A 143 3.46 -4.41 9.42
CA LEU A 143 4.13 -5.52 10.09
C LEU A 143 5.33 -6.01 9.29
N PHE A 144 5.14 -6.27 7.99
CA PHE A 144 6.23 -6.73 7.12
C PHE A 144 7.29 -5.66 6.89
N VAL A 145 6.91 -4.37 6.86
CA VAL A 145 7.88 -3.28 6.83
C VAL A 145 8.80 -3.33 8.04
N ALA A 146 8.22 -3.47 9.24
CA ALA A 146 9.01 -3.57 10.45
C ALA A 146 9.91 -4.82 10.45
N PHE A 147 9.42 -5.96 9.94
CA PHE A 147 10.21 -7.18 9.76
C PHE A 147 11.38 -6.99 8.78
N PHE A 148 11.18 -6.38 7.62
CA PHE A 148 12.24 -6.19 6.64
C PHE A 148 13.29 -5.15 7.06
N CYS A 149 12.88 -4.13 7.82
CA CYS A 149 13.79 -3.09 8.31
C CYS A 149 14.55 -3.47 9.60
N GLU A 150 14.24 -4.62 10.20
CA GLU A 150 14.92 -5.12 11.39
C GLU A 150 16.23 -5.82 11.01
N GLN A 151 17.35 -5.23 11.43
CA GLN A 151 18.69 -5.76 11.11
C GLN A 151 18.95 -7.12 11.75
N ARG A 152 18.33 -7.42 12.90
CA ARG A 152 18.47 -8.72 13.58
C ARG A 152 17.91 -9.89 12.76
N ASN A 153 17.03 -9.64 11.79
CA ASN A 153 16.53 -10.68 10.88
C ASN A 153 17.53 -11.05 9.78
N GLN A 154 18.68 -10.37 9.67
CA GLN A 154 19.75 -10.68 8.72
C GLN A 154 19.31 -10.73 7.26
N ILE A 155 18.31 -9.92 6.89
CA ILE A 155 17.80 -9.85 5.53
C ILE A 155 18.77 -9.00 4.69
N PRO A 156 19.35 -9.55 3.61
CA PRO A 156 20.30 -8.81 2.79
C PRO A 156 19.64 -7.56 2.21
N SER A 157 20.27 -6.41 2.37
CA SER A 157 19.67 -5.13 2.00
C SER A 157 19.23 -5.03 0.53
N TYR A 158 20.00 -5.62 -0.38
CA TYR A 158 19.68 -5.62 -1.81
C TYR A 158 18.40 -6.42 -2.16
N LEU A 159 17.92 -7.30 -1.26
CA LEU A 159 16.66 -8.03 -1.45
C LEU A 159 15.45 -7.31 -0.83
N GLN A 160 15.67 -6.36 0.08
CA GLN A 160 14.59 -5.67 0.79
C GLN A 160 13.60 -5.01 -0.18
N PRO A 161 14.03 -4.22 -1.21
CA PRO A 161 13.09 -3.58 -2.14
C PRO A 161 12.21 -4.59 -2.89
N SER A 162 12.77 -5.73 -3.29
CA SER A 162 12.01 -6.81 -3.95
C SER A 162 10.96 -7.41 -3.03
N PHE A 163 11.27 -7.63 -1.75
CA PHE A 163 10.31 -8.14 -0.78
C PHE A 163 9.23 -7.11 -0.46
N PHE A 164 9.57 -5.82 -0.37
CA PHE A 164 8.61 -4.72 -0.25
C PHE A 164 7.63 -4.68 -1.41
N GLY A 165 8.14 -4.78 -2.65
CA GLY A 165 7.30 -4.84 -3.85
C GLY A 165 6.37 -6.04 -3.85
N MET A 166 6.87 -7.20 -3.46
CA MET A 166 6.08 -8.43 -3.41
C MET A 166 4.98 -8.38 -2.35
N ILE A 167 5.26 -7.90 -1.14
CA ILE A 167 4.23 -7.81 -0.10
C ILE A 167 3.18 -6.76 -0.44
N ALA A 168 3.59 -5.59 -0.96
CA ALA A 168 2.66 -4.55 -1.39
C ALA A 168 1.71 -5.07 -2.47
N ALA A 169 2.24 -5.80 -3.46
CA ALA A 169 1.47 -6.52 -4.47
C ALA A 169 0.48 -7.53 -3.87
N MET A 170 0.95 -8.39 -2.96
CA MET A 170 0.09 -9.42 -2.34
C MET A 170 -1.03 -8.82 -1.50
N VAL A 171 -0.74 -7.78 -0.71
CA VAL A 171 -1.77 -7.05 0.05
C VAL A 171 -2.72 -6.32 -0.89
N GLY A 172 -2.19 -5.70 -1.96
CA GLY A 172 -2.95 -5.06 -3.02
C GLY A 172 -4.01 -5.99 -3.58
N VAL A 173 -3.62 -7.15 -4.09
CA VAL A 173 -4.57 -8.13 -4.67
C VAL A 173 -5.55 -8.68 -3.63
N SER A 174 -5.09 -8.91 -2.40
CA SER A 174 -5.90 -9.54 -1.34
C SER A 174 -6.98 -8.61 -0.77
N TYR A 175 -6.68 -7.31 -0.65
CA TYR A 175 -7.59 -6.30 -0.09
C TYR A 175 -8.23 -5.39 -1.16
N SER A 176 -8.15 -5.74 -2.45
CA SER A 176 -8.71 -4.94 -3.56
C SER A 176 -10.22 -5.03 -3.73
N MET A 177 -10.86 -6.10 -3.24
CA MET A 177 -12.26 -6.38 -3.62
C MET A 177 -13.28 -5.35 -3.11
N ASN A 178 -13.00 -4.74 -1.97
CA ASN A 178 -13.95 -3.84 -1.32
C ASN A 178 -13.93 -2.43 -1.94
N MET A 179 -12.74 -1.93 -2.30
CA MET A 179 -12.56 -0.55 -2.76
C MET A 179 -11.26 -0.28 -3.54
N GLY A 180 -10.64 -1.30 -4.15
CA GLY A 180 -9.45 -1.10 -4.99
C GLY A 180 -8.11 -0.95 -4.25
N SER A 181 -8.05 -1.36 -2.97
CA SER A 181 -6.85 -1.39 -2.11
C SER A 181 -5.91 -0.18 -2.27
N PRO A 182 -6.31 1.02 -1.81
CA PRO A 182 -5.42 2.16 -1.86
C PRO A 182 -4.15 1.91 -1.06
N ILE A 183 -4.22 1.38 0.19
CA ILE A 183 -3.09 1.01 1.11
C ILE A 183 -1.98 2.08 1.29
N ASN A 184 -2.10 3.21 0.59
CA ASN A 184 -1.10 4.21 0.33
C ASN A 184 -1.83 5.56 0.21
N PRO A 185 -1.74 6.40 1.24
CA PRO A 185 -2.39 7.71 1.25
C PRO A 185 -2.00 8.60 0.06
N ALA A 186 -0.75 8.56 -0.40
CA ALA A 186 -0.30 9.38 -1.52
C ALA A 186 -0.88 8.90 -2.86
N SER A 187 -0.97 7.58 -3.04
CA SER A 187 -1.52 6.97 -4.26
C SER A 187 -3.01 7.27 -4.47
N ASP A 188 -3.74 7.60 -3.41
CA ASP A 188 -5.14 8.01 -3.53
C ASP A 188 -5.27 9.54 -3.57
N LEU A 189 -4.69 10.26 -2.59
CA LEU A 189 -4.91 11.69 -2.42
C LEU A 189 -4.35 12.51 -3.59
N GLY A 190 -3.16 12.17 -4.10
CA GLY A 190 -2.53 12.91 -5.19
C GLY A 190 -3.37 12.87 -6.47
N PRO A 191 -3.66 11.67 -7.00
CA PRO A 191 -4.55 11.50 -8.15
C PRO A 191 -5.97 12.03 -7.92
N ARG A 192 -6.51 11.94 -6.71
CA ARG A 192 -7.82 12.52 -6.36
C ARG A 192 -7.84 14.03 -6.51
N ILE A 193 -6.80 14.73 -6.03
CA ILE A 193 -6.63 16.17 -6.22
C ILE A 193 -6.54 16.50 -7.72
N PHE A 194 -5.74 15.73 -8.48
CA PHE A 194 -5.63 15.91 -9.93
C PHE A 194 -6.98 15.76 -10.63
N GLY A 195 -7.72 14.67 -10.39
CA GLY A 195 -9.02 14.44 -11.01
C GLY A 195 -10.03 15.55 -10.69
N ALA A 196 -10.03 16.04 -9.45
CA ALA A 196 -10.88 17.18 -9.07
C ALA A 196 -10.56 18.46 -9.86
N MET A 197 -9.28 18.70 -10.15
CA MET A 197 -8.84 19.83 -10.99
C MET A 197 -9.17 19.63 -12.48
N PHE A 198 -9.23 18.39 -12.96
CA PHE A 198 -9.41 18.05 -14.37
C PHE A 198 -10.78 17.45 -14.69
N GLY A 199 -11.83 18.24 -14.43
CA GLY A 199 -13.18 18.00 -14.95
C GLY A 199 -14.09 17.16 -14.07
N TYR A 200 -13.57 16.35 -13.15
CA TYR A 200 -14.41 15.56 -12.22
C TYR A 200 -14.94 16.39 -11.04
N GLY A 201 -14.30 17.53 -10.75
CA GLY A 201 -14.75 18.48 -9.73
C GLY A 201 -14.78 17.91 -8.31
N MET A 202 -15.61 18.52 -7.46
CA MET A 202 -15.69 18.19 -6.02
C MET A 202 -16.32 16.82 -5.74
N GLU A 203 -16.92 16.17 -6.74
CA GLU A 203 -17.45 14.81 -6.62
C GLU A 203 -16.37 13.80 -6.19
N MET A 204 -15.11 14.07 -6.54
CA MET A 204 -13.95 13.29 -6.09
C MET A 204 -13.79 13.28 -4.56
N PHE A 205 -14.32 14.28 -3.86
CA PHE A 205 -14.20 14.41 -2.40
C PHE A 205 -15.53 14.21 -1.66
N THR A 206 -16.67 14.46 -2.30
CA THR A 206 -17.98 14.40 -1.64
C THR A 206 -18.64 13.04 -1.69
N TYR A 207 -18.09 12.09 -2.46
CA TYR A 207 -18.64 10.74 -2.60
C TYR A 207 -18.84 10.05 -1.24
N GLN A 208 -19.99 9.39 -1.08
CA GLN A 208 -20.39 8.58 0.07
C GLN A 208 -20.01 9.17 1.45
N ASN A 209 -20.58 10.34 1.78
CA ASN A 209 -20.30 11.05 3.04
C ASN A 209 -18.81 11.33 3.24
N TYR A 210 -18.20 11.97 2.25
CA TYR A 210 -16.79 12.39 2.29
C TYR A 210 -15.82 11.22 2.46
N PHE A 211 -15.96 10.17 1.67
CA PHE A 211 -15.14 8.97 1.75
C PHE A 211 -13.62 9.21 1.71
N PHE A 212 -13.16 10.28 1.04
CA PHE A 212 -11.75 10.55 0.74
C PHE A 212 -10.80 10.54 1.95
N TRP A 213 -11.28 10.80 3.17
CA TRP A 213 -10.42 10.80 4.35
C TRP A 213 -10.05 9.38 4.78
N VAL A 214 -10.86 8.37 4.44
CA VAL A 214 -10.62 6.97 4.81
C VAL A 214 -9.29 6.45 4.22
N PRO A 215 -9.03 6.52 2.90
CA PRO A 215 -7.76 6.07 2.33
C PRO A 215 -6.55 6.94 2.75
N VAL A 216 -6.78 8.09 3.38
CA VAL A 216 -5.70 8.92 3.95
C VAL A 216 -5.36 8.49 5.37
N VAL A 217 -6.37 8.31 6.23
CA VAL A 217 -6.18 8.09 7.67
C VAL A 217 -6.07 6.61 8.02
N ALA A 218 -6.93 5.75 7.45
CA ALA A 218 -6.97 4.34 7.81
C ALA A 218 -5.65 3.61 7.52
N PRO A 219 -4.95 3.87 6.39
CA PRO A 219 -3.65 3.26 6.15
C PRO A 219 -2.58 3.68 7.16
N LEU A 220 -2.56 4.96 7.57
CA LEU A 220 -1.63 5.44 8.59
C LEU A 220 -1.86 4.68 9.91
N VAL A 221 -3.12 4.61 10.37
CA VAL A 221 -3.48 3.89 11.61
C VAL A 221 -3.11 2.42 11.51
N GLY A 222 -3.47 1.76 10.40
CA GLY A 222 -3.17 0.37 10.14
C GLY A 222 -1.67 0.08 10.21
N ALA A 223 -0.86 0.84 9.46
CA ALA A 223 0.58 0.62 9.39
C ALA A 223 1.26 0.73 10.76
N VAL A 224 0.85 1.71 11.58
CA VAL A 224 1.35 1.87 12.95
C VAL A 224 1.00 0.67 13.82
N ILE A 225 -0.26 0.21 13.79
CA ILE A 225 -0.69 -0.99 14.53
C ILE A 225 0.11 -2.22 14.08
N GLY A 226 0.33 -2.37 12.78
CA GLY A 226 1.14 -3.45 12.20
C GLY A 226 2.57 -3.46 12.71
N ALA A 227 3.23 -2.30 12.70
CA ALA A 227 4.59 -2.16 13.19
C ALA A 227 4.71 -2.48 14.69
N TYR A 228 3.79 -2.00 15.52
CA TYR A 228 3.79 -2.36 16.94
C TYR A 228 3.50 -3.84 17.18
N SER A 229 2.62 -4.44 16.37
CA SER A 229 2.36 -5.88 16.42
C SER A 229 3.64 -6.67 16.12
N TYR A 230 4.43 -6.26 15.13
CA TYR A 230 5.74 -6.87 14.87
C TYR A 230 6.66 -6.78 16.09
N VAL A 231 6.81 -5.59 16.67
CA VAL A 231 7.69 -5.37 17.83
C VAL A 231 7.27 -6.26 18.99
N ILE A 232 5.99 -6.26 19.36
CA ILE A 232 5.47 -6.97 20.54
C ILE A 232 5.58 -8.50 20.36
N PHE A 233 5.11 -9.04 19.22
CA PHE A 233 4.99 -10.48 19.04
C PHE A 233 6.29 -11.13 18.53
N ILE A 234 7.12 -10.41 17.79
CA ILE A 234 8.33 -10.97 17.16
C ILE A 234 9.58 -10.24 17.65
N GLY A 235 9.64 -8.91 17.50
CA GLY A 235 10.84 -8.11 17.75
C GLY A 235 11.41 -8.22 19.16
N LEU A 236 10.56 -8.37 20.19
CA LEU A 236 10.96 -8.58 21.58
C LEU A 236 11.53 -9.98 21.85
N HIS A 237 11.30 -10.95 20.97
CA HIS A 237 11.72 -12.34 21.12
C HIS A 237 12.99 -12.68 20.31
N ILE A 238 13.54 -11.71 19.57
CA ILE A 238 14.78 -11.90 18.81
C ILE A 238 15.98 -11.62 19.72
N PRO A 239 16.93 -12.57 19.88
CA PRO A 239 18.14 -12.36 20.67
C PRO A 239 18.92 -11.13 20.21
N GLU A 240 19.50 -10.39 21.15
CA GLU A 240 20.45 -9.34 20.80
C GLU A 240 21.70 -9.96 20.16
N PRO A 241 22.29 -9.32 19.13
CA PRO A 241 23.59 -9.73 18.63
C PRO A 241 24.59 -9.69 19.77
N ALA A 242 25.39 -10.76 19.94
CA ALA A 242 26.47 -10.78 20.91
C ALA A 242 27.36 -9.54 20.67
N GLN A 243 27.50 -8.69 21.68
CA GLN A 243 28.39 -7.54 21.58
C GLN A 243 29.81 -8.06 21.31
N PRO A 244 30.55 -7.54 20.31
CA PRO A 244 31.95 -7.87 20.20
C PRO A 244 32.64 -7.43 21.49
N HIS A 245 33.18 -8.39 22.24
CA HIS A 245 34.06 -8.09 23.36
C HIS A 245 35.21 -7.25 22.80
N ILE A 246 35.22 -5.95 23.10
CA ILE A 246 36.38 -5.10 22.87
C ILE A 246 37.41 -5.57 23.89
N GLU A 247 38.27 -6.52 23.50
CA GLU A 247 39.48 -6.82 24.25
C GLU A 247 40.33 -5.55 24.25
N SER A 248 40.35 -4.87 25.38
CA SER A 248 41.29 -3.79 25.69
C SER A 248 42.70 -4.36 25.84
N ASN A 249 43.29 -4.87 24.75
CA ASN A 249 44.70 -5.21 24.67
C ASN A 249 45.43 -4.15 23.82
N GLU A 250 45.35 -2.90 24.26
CA GLU A 250 46.37 -1.91 23.92
C GLU A 250 47.38 -1.89 25.07
N GLU A 251 48.16 -2.96 25.14
CA GLU A 251 49.33 -3.03 26.01
C GLU A 251 50.35 -2.03 25.46
N LEU A 252 50.48 -0.92 26.17
CA LEU A 252 51.39 0.19 25.90
C LEU A 252 52.81 -0.33 25.70
N LYS A 253 53.26 -0.48 24.45
CA LYS A 253 54.66 -0.83 24.15
C LYS A 253 55.54 0.36 24.55
N PRO A 254 56.46 0.22 25.53
CA PRO A 254 57.35 1.32 25.87
C PRO A 254 58.25 1.61 24.67
N LEU A 255 58.33 2.89 24.29
CA LEU A 255 59.24 3.39 23.27
C LEU A 255 60.67 3.12 23.74
N SER A 256 61.35 2.16 23.09
CA SER A 256 62.79 1.96 23.13
C SER A 256 63.47 2.75 22.03
#